data_AF-A0A957XR80-F1
#
_entry.id   AF-A0A957XR80-F1
#
_cell.length_a   1.000
_cell.length_b   1.000
_cell.length_c   1.000
_cell.angle_alpha   90.00
_cell.angle_beta   90.00
_cell.angle_gamma   90.00
#
_symmetry.space_group_name_H-M   'P 1'
#
loop_
_entity.id
_entity.type
_entity.pdbx_description
1 polymer ?
#
loop_
_entity_poly.entity_id
_entity_poly.type
_entity_poly.pdbx_seq_one_letter_code
_entity_poly.pdbx_strand_id
1 'polypeptide(L)'
;MKRALYLVFVLLMLASLLVGCSKDKSTPTPAASGEAGLPADSMAIAAERGLTPDDINAALMTYVPSGQWDEYLTFMSGGHSGNLVVVGVPSMRILKNIAVFTPEAWQGYGFGNTDIEAMLDAGNVDGEEIRMGDSHHPALSETAGDYDGQFIFINDKNSARVAVIDLRDFETKQIVKDPNIISNHGATFVSPNTDYIFQGAQYATPYGWEYAPISEYKEKYRGLLTAWKFDREKGRIVPEESFSIELPPYWQDLCDAGKLVSDGWVFCNSFNTELATGGNLEGQPNFEASVSQRDMDYMHIVDWKKAAQVVADGKADEINGMPVISIPTAVEEGILYLAPEPKSPHGMDVTPDGKYLVVAGKLDPHVTVYSFDKIQQAIAGNNSTPDEYGIPILNFDDVMVAQLEVGLGPLHTQFDDQGNAYTSLFLDSMVAKWKLGGDDPAAYTVLNKVPVQYNIGHLVAAEGDTVSPDGKYLIALNKWAVDRFTPVGPLLPQNEQLIDISGDNMKVIYDMAMGIGEPHYAQMIKADKINAIN
;
A
#
# COMPACT_ATOMS: atom_id res chain seq x y z
N MET A 1 -24.38 -56.64 45.73
CA MET A 1 -25.33 -56.05 44.75
C MET A 1 -25.06 -54.58 44.40
N LYS A 2 -24.64 -53.70 45.32
CA LYS A 2 -24.37 -52.27 44.99
C LYS A 2 -23.08 -51.98 44.20
N ARG A 3 -22.09 -52.88 44.18
CA ARG A 3 -20.84 -52.72 43.38
C ARG A 3 -20.95 -53.20 41.92
N ALA A 4 -21.90 -54.08 41.62
CA ALA A 4 -22.12 -54.56 40.24
C ALA A 4 -22.88 -53.55 39.38
N LEU A 5 -23.81 -52.78 39.99
CA LEU A 5 -24.55 -51.73 39.27
C LEU A 5 -23.65 -50.55 38.87
N TYR A 6 -22.65 -50.21 39.70
CA TYR A 6 -21.73 -49.10 39.41
C TYR A 6 -20.77 -49.41 38.27
N LEU A 7 -20.30 -50.66 38.13
CA LEU A 7 -19.44 -51.05 37.01
C LEU A 7 -20.19 -51.05 35.68
N VAL A 8 -21.47 -51.47 35.67
CA VAL A 8 -22.30 -51.47 34.46
C VAL A 8 -22.62 -50.04 34.01
N PHE A 9 -22.85 -49.11 34.94
CA PHE A 9 -23.11 -47.70 34.61
C PHE A 9 -21.86 -46.96 34.08
N VAL A 10 -20.68 -47.28 34.61
CA VAL A 10 -19.40 -46.71 34.13
C VAL A 10 -18.98 -47.30 32.77
N LEU A 11 -19.23 -48.59 32.52
CA LEU A 11 -18.98 -49.21 31.21
C LEU A 11 -19.95 -48.71 30.12
N LEU A 12 -21.21 -48.39 30.47
CA LEU A 12 -22.16 -47.78 29.53
C LEU A 12 -21.80 -46.33 29.18
N MET A 13 -21.26 -45.54 30.12
CA MET A 13 -20.76 -44.20 29.81
C MET A 13 -19.47 -44.20 28.98
N LEU A 14 -18.58 -45.17 29.18
CA LEU A 14 -17.36 -45.32 28.37
C LEU A 14 -17.64 -45.84 26.95
N ALA A 15 -18.70 -46.64 26.74
CA ALA A 15 -19.14 -47.05 25.41
C ALA A 15 -19.81 -45.90 24.63
N SER A 16 -20.40 -44.90 25.30
CA SER A 16 -20.95 -43.70 24.65
C SER A 16 -19.91 -42.61 24.33
N LEU A 17 -18.66 -42.74 24.80
CA LEU A 17 -17.57 -41.78 24.57
C LEU A 17 -16.57 -42.21 23.49
N LEU A 18 -16.78 -43.36 22.83
CA LEU A 18 -15.87 -43.90 21.81
C LEU A 18 -16.49 -44.00 20.39
N VAL A 19 -17.64 -43.37 20.15
CA VAL A 19 -18.23 -43.22 18.79
C VAL A 19 -18.04 -41.78 18.25
N GLY A 20 -17.30 -40.92 18.95
CA GLY A 20 -17.15 -39.50 18.63
C GLY A 20 -15.86 -39.09 17.90
N CYS A 21 -14.98 -40.03 17.54
CA CYS A 21 -13.71 -39.71 16.86
C CYS A 21 -13.55 -40.51 15.57
N SER A 22 -14.36 -40.19 14.56
CA SER A 22 -13.99 -40.45 13.17
C SER A 22 -13.39 -39.17 12.62
N LYS A 23 -12.11 -39.25 12.25
CA LYS A 23 -11.50 -38.39 11.23
C LYS A 23 -12.35 -38.43 9.96
N ASP A 24 -12.31 -37.34 9.21
CA ASP A 24 -12.91 -37.13 7.89
C ASP A 24 -14.45 -37.17 7.84
N LYS A 25 -15.08 -36.13 8.39
CA LYS A 25 -16.30 -35.61 7.77
C LYS A 25 -15.88 -34.55 6.76
N SER A 26 -15.41 -35.02 5.59
CA SER A 26 -15.60 -34.24 4.38
C SER A 26 -17.10 -33.95 4.29
N THR A 27 -17.48 -32.68 4.45
CA THR A 27 -18.79 -32.21 4.00
C THR A 27 -18.97 -32.77 2.59
N PRO A 28 -20.06 -33.48 2.26
CA PRO A 28 -20.20 -34.03 0.92
C PRO A 28 -20.34 -32.84 -0.02
N THR A 29 -19.25 -32.47 -0.69
CA THR A 29 -19.30 -31.64 -1.88
C THR A 29 -20.24 -32.37 -2.82
N PRO A 30 -21.39 -31.78 -3.19
CA PRO A 30 -22.28 -32.42 -4.14
C PRO A 30 -21.47 -32.73 -5.39
N ALA A 31 -21.49 -33.98 -5.82
CA ALA A 31 -20.91 -34.35 -7.11
C ALA A 31 -21.53 -33.43 -8.16
N ALA A 32 -20.71 -32.72 -8.94
CA ALA A 32 -21.16 -31.90 -10.05
C ALA A 32 -21.85 -32.79 -11.08
N SER A 33 -23.17 -32.94 -10.95
CA SER A 33 -24.02 -33.54 -11.96
C SER A 33 -24.26 -32.50 -13.06
N GLY A 34 -24.00 -32.88 -14.30
CA GLY A 34 -23.97 -31.99 -15.46
C GLY A 34 -25.21 -31.12 -15.67
N GLU A 35 -24.99 -29.95 -16.28
CA GLU A 35 -25.96 -29.00 -16.87
C GLU A 35 -27.37 -28.95 -16.23
N ALA A 36 -27.46 -28.97 -14.90
CA ALA A 36 -28.68 -28.62 -14.21
C ALA A 36 -28.70 -27.10 -13.99
N GLY A 37 -29.68 -26.42 -14.57
CA GLY A 37 -29.91 -24.99 -14.29
C GLY A 37 -30.23 -24.75 -12.81
N LEU A 38 -30.24 -23.47 -12.41
CA LEU A 38 -30.59 -23.09 -11.03
C LEU A 38 -31.96 -23.67 -10.61
N PRO A 39 -32.14 -24.03 -9.33
CA PRO A 39 -33.45 -24.46 -8.82
C PRO A 39 -34.55 -23.46 -9.15
N ALA A 40 -35.78 -23.95 -9.37
CA ALA A 40 -36.92 -23.10 -9.75
C ALA A 40 -37.16 -21.95 -8.74
N ASP A 41 -37.01 -22.22 -7.45
CA ASP A 41 -37.15 -21.21 -6.40
C ASP A 41 -36.05 -20.14 -6.50
N SER A 42 -34.82 -20.52 -6.85
CA SER A 42 -33.72 -19.57 -7.10
C SER A 42 -33.99 -18.69 -8.32
N MET A 43 -34.55 -19.26 -9.39
CA MET A 43 -34.98 -18.50 -10.57
C MET A 43 -36.14 -17.55 -10.25
N ALA A 44 -37.06 -17.94 -9.37
CA ALA A 44 -38.15 -17.07 -8.92
C ALA A 44 -37.62 -15.87 -8.12
N ILE A 45 -36.65 -16.08 -7.22
CA ILE A 45 -35.98 -15.00 -6.47
C ILE A 45 -35.25 -14.05 -7.43
N ALA A 46 -34.50 -14.59 -8.40
CA ALA A 46 -33.82 -13.77 -9.40
C ALA A 46 -34.80 -12.90 -10.20
N ALA A 47 -35.93 -13.49 -10.61
CA ALA A 47 -36.98 -12.76 -11.32
C ALA A 47 -37.67 -11.69 -10.45
N GLU A 48 -37.99 -12.00 -9.19
CA GLU A 48 -38.59 -11.05 -8.24
C GLU A 48 -37.69 -9.83 -8.01
N ARG A 49 -36.37 -10.06 -7.92
CA ARG A 49 -35.37 -9.02 -7.74
C ARG A 49 -34.94 -8.33 -9.04
N GLY A 50 -35.40 -8.81 -10.20
CA GLY A 50 -35.01 -8.28 -11.51
C GLY A 50 -33.53 -8.48 -11.85
N LEU A 51 -32.90 -9.54 -11.36
CA LEU A 51 -31.47 -9.81 -11.56
C LEU A 51 -31.18 -10.25 -13.00
N THR A 52 -30.13 -9.69 -13.58
CA THR A 52 -29.55 -10.14 -14.85
C THR A 52 -28.72 -11.42 -14.66
N PRO A 53 -28.38 -12.14 -15.74
CA PRO A 53 -27.44 -13.26 -15.65
C PRO A 53 -26.08 -12.89 -15.05
N ASP A 54 -25.58 -11.68 -15.33
CA ASP A 54 -24.32 -11.19 -14.78
C ASP A 54 -24.44 -10.93 -13.26
N ASP A 55 -25.57 -10.38 -12.79
CA ASP A 55 -25.83 -10.17 -11.35
C ASP A 55 -25.87 -11.51 -10.60
N ILE A 56 -26.50 -12.54 -11.19
CA ILE A 56 -26.57 -13.87 -10.62
C ILE A 56 -25.16 -14.49 -10.55
N ASN A 57 -24.37 -14.35 -11.61
CA ASN A 57 -23.00 -14.85 -11.64
C ASN A 57 -22.12 -14.15 -10.60
N ALA A 58 -22.17 -12.82 -10.52
CA ALA A 58 -21.43 -12.03 -9.54
C ALA A 58 -21.82 -12.39 -8.09
N ALA A 59 -23.12 -12.61 -7.82
CA ALA A 59 -23.59 -13.06 -6.52
C ALA A 59 -23.04 -14.45 -6.16
N LEU A 60 -22.95 -15.39 -7.12
CA LEU A 60 -22.37 -16.71 -6.89
C LEU A 60 -20.85 -16.66 -6.67
N MET A 61 -20.16 -15.74 -7.35
CA MET A 61 -18.71 -15.56 -7.22
C MET A 61 -18.30 -14.94 -5.88
N THR A 62 -19.16 -14.12 -5.27
CA THR A 62 -18.88 -13.43 -4.01
C THR A 62 -19.55 -14.05 -2.79
N TYR A 63 -20.48 -14.98 -2.98
CA TYR A 63 -21.14 -15.65 -1.86
C TYR A 63 -20.22 -16.68 -1.18
N VAL A 64 -19.83 -16.40 0.06
CA VAL A 64 -19.14 -17.34 0.94
C VAL A 64 -20.13 -17.89 1.99
N PRO A 65 -20.44 -19.21 1.98
CA PRO A 65 -21.40 -19.80 2.90
C PRO A 65 -21.03 -19.65 4.39
N SER A 66 -22.02 -19.72 5.27
CA SER A 66 -21.78 -19.71 6.72
C SER A 66 -20.84 -20.85 7.14
N GLY A 67 -19.82 -20.52 7.93
CA GLY A 67 -18.81 -21.47 8.37
C GLY A 67 -17.71 -21.78 7.35
N GLN A 68 -17.74 -21.15 6.17
CA GLN A 68 -16.63 -21.16 5.21
C GLN A 68 -15.83 -19.86 5.33
N TRP A 69 -14.55 -19.95 5.01
CA TRP A 69 -13.61 -18.82 5.11
C TRP A 69 -13.35 -18.23 3.73
N ASP A 70 -13.04 -16.94 3.73
CA ASP A 70 -12.54 -16.23 2.56
C ASP A 70 -11.17 -16.77 2.14
N GLU A 71 -10.86 -16.67 0.85
CA GLU A 71 -9.61 -17.17 0.27
C GLU A 71 -8.44 -16.22 0.53
N TYR A 72 -8.73 -14.91 0.55
CA TYR A 72 -7.75 -13.87 0.83
C TYR A 72 -8.24 -12.96 1.96
N LEU A 73 -7.27 -12.33 2.62
CA LEU A 73 -7.50 -11.19 3.49
C LEU A 73 -6.90 -9.95 2.83
N THR A 74 -7.68 -8.88 2.81
CA THR A 74 -7.23 -7.55 2.38
C THR A 74 -7.15 -6.63 3.57
N PHE A 75 -6.01 -5.98 3.73
CA PHE A 75 -5.75 -4.98 4.75
C PHE A 75 -5.82 -3.60 4.10
N MET A 76 -6.92 -2.89 4.35
CA MET A 76 -7.18 -1.56 3.79
C MET A 76 -6.90 -0.50 4.84
N SER A 77 -6.23 0.58 4.47
CA SER A 77 -6.04 1.69 5.39
C SER A 77 -7.36 2.33 5.80
N GLY A 78 -7.36 2.93 6.98
CA GLY A 78 -8.49 3.68 7.51
C GLY A 78 -8.62 5.11 7.01
N GLY A 79 -7.65 5.62 6.24
CA GLY A 79 -7.49 7.05 5.99
C GLY A 79 -7.60 7.85 7.27
N HIS A 80 -8.40 8.91 7.21
CA HIS A 80 -8.66 9.86 8.29
C HIS A 80 -9.29 9.28 9.57
N SER A 81 -9.63 7.99 9.62
CA SER A 81 -9.99 7.33 10.88
C SER A 81 -8.77 6.86 11.68
N GLY A 82 -7.61 6.71 11.04
CA GLY A 82 -6.34 6.34 11.67
C GLY A 82 -6.26 4.88 12.13
N ASN A 83 -7.05 3.99 11.54
CA ASN A 83 -7.09 2.56 11.86
C ASN A 83 -6.66 1.69 10.65
N LEU A 84 -6.79 0.36 10.77
CA LEU A 84 -6.63 -0.57 9.65
C LEU A 84 -7.84 -1.51 9.56
N VAL A 85 -8.45 -1.62 8.39
CA VAL A 85 -9.64 -2.43 8.12
C VAL A 85 -9.26 -3.75 7.47
N VAL A 86 -9.72 -4.87 8.03
CA VAL A 86 -9.50 -6.23 7.51
C VAL A 86 -10.75 -6.71 6.80
N VAL A 87 -10.63 -7.05 5.52
CA VAL A 87 -11.73 -7.49 4.65
C VAL A 87 -11.43 -8.90 4.13
N GLY A 88 -12.44 -9.78 4.16
CA GLY A 88 -12.35 -11.10 3.52
C GLY A 88 -12.73 -11.03 2.04
N VAL A 89 -11.97 -11.69 1.16
CA VAL A 89 -12.22 -11.76 -0.29
C VAL A 89 -12.44 -13.23 -0.71
N PRO A 90 -13.49 -13.55 -1.48
CA PRO A 90 -14.32 -12.64 -2.29
C PRO A 90 -15.61 -12.13 -1.63
N SER A 91 -15.86 -12.41 -0.34
CA SER A 91 -17.12 -12.00 0.29
C SER A 91 -17.27 -10.49 0.51
N MET A 92 -16.15 -9.77 0.50
CA MET A 92 -16.06 -8.34 0.80
C MET A 92 -16.64 -7.97 2.17
N ARG A 93 -16.59 -8.91 3.13
CA ARG A 93 -17.04 -8.67 4.50
C ARG A 93 -15.91 -8.04 5.31
N ILE A 94 -16.22 -6.96 6.03
CA ILE A 94 -15.32 -6.45 7.07
C ILE A 94 -15.29 -7.45 8.22
N LEU A 95 -14.11 -7.99 8.50
CA LEU A 95 -13.89 -9.01 9.54
C LEU A 95 -13.35 -8.38 10.83
N LYS A 96 -12.50 -7.35 10.71
CA LYS A 96 -11.89 -6.67 11.86
C LYS A 96 -11.56 -5.22 11.53
N ASN A 97 -11.63 -4.37 12.55
CA ASN A 97 -11.05 -3.04 12.56
C ASN A 97 -9.94 -3.05 13.63
N ILE A 98 -8.70 -2.89 13.22
CA ILE A 98 -7.52 -2.83 14.10
C ILE A 98 -7.29 -1.37 14.47
N ALA A 99 -7.38 -1.04 15.75
CA ALA A 99 -7.05 0.29 16.25
C ALA A 99 -5.54 0.56 16.15
N VAL A 100 -5.17 1.74 15.64
CA VAL A 100 -3.76 2.14 15.45
C VAL A 100 -3.49 3.51 16.06
N PHE A 101 -3.81 4.60 15.38
CA PHE A 101 -3.42 5.95 15.76
C PHE A 101 -4.49 6.70 16.57
N THR A 102 -5.75 6.32 16.38
CA THR A 102 -6.91 6.92 17.04
C THR A 102 -7.41 6.01 18.16
N PRO A 103 -7.68 6.54 19.37
CA PRO A 103 -8.36 5.79 20.42
C PRO A 103 -9.74 5.28 19.98
N GLU A 104 -10.05 4.01 20.29
CA GLU A 104 -11.25 3.31 19.81
C GLU A 104 -12.05 2.78 21.02
N ALA A 105 -12.96 3.62 21.53
CA ALA A 105 -13.63 3.39 22.82
C ALA A 105 -14.48 2.11 22.86
N TRP A 106 -15.05 1.68 21.73
CA TRP A 106 -15.90 0.48 21.66
C TRP A 106 -15.10 -0.82 21.88
N GLN A 107 -13.79 -0.81 21.60
CA GLN A 107 -12.86 -1.90 21.87
C GLN A 107 -11.90 -1.60 23.04
N GLY A 108 -12.06 -0.45 23.72
CA GLY A 108 -11.25 -0.04 24.87
C GLY A 108 -9.82 0.38 24.54
N TYR A 109 -9.46 0.52 23.26
CA TYR A 109 -8.11 0.91 22.84
C TYR A 109 -7.87 2.40 23.14
N GLY A 110 -6.81 2.69 23.89
CA GLY A 110 -6.46 4.05 24.33
C GLY A 110 -7.26 4.54 25.54
N PHE A 111 -7.92 3.64 26.30
CA PHE A 111 -8.69 4.00 27.49
C PHE A 111 -8.41 3.06 28.67
N GLY A 112 -7.61 3.50 29.64
CA GLY A 112 -7.39 2.81 30.91
C GLY A 112 -6.43 1.61 30.85
N ASN A 113 -5.80 1.37 29.69
CA ASN A 113 -4.69 0.44 29.52
C ASN A 113 -3.39 1.23 29.38
N THR A 114 -2.57 1.22 30.44
CA THR A 114 -1.34 2.01 30.52
C THR A 114 -0.32 1.67 29.45
N ASP A 115 -0.28 0.42 28.98
CA ASP A 115 0.67 -0.01 27.95
C ASP A 115 0.25 0.51 26.57
N ILE A 116 -1.05 0.53 26.27
CA ILE A 116 -1.60 1.12 25.04
C ILE A 116 -1.48 2.65 25.08
N GLU A 117 -1.77 3.28 26.22
CA GLU A 117 -1.60 4.72 26.40
C GLU A 117 -0.13 5.13 26.20
N ALA A 118 0.82 4.38 26.79
CA ALA A 118 2.25 4.61 26.57
C ALA A 118 2.67 4.43 25.10
N MET A 119 2.07 3.48 24.38
CA MET A 119 2.30 3.30 22.94
C MET A 119 1.76 4.46 22.12
N LEU A 120 0.57 4.98 22.44
CA LEU A 120 0.04 6.20 21.81
C LEU A 120 0.91 7.42 22.12
N ASP A 121 1.39 7.53 23.36
CA ASP A 121 2.28 8.61 23.80
C ASP A 121 3.64 8.61 23.09
N ALA A 122 4.13 7.44 22.67
CA ALA A 122 5.33 7.34 21.84
C ALA A 122 5.17 8.02 20.46
N GLY A 123 3.93 8.28 20.04
CA GLY A 123 3.59 9.03 18.83
C GLY A 123 3.34 10.52 19.07
N ASN A 124 3.46 11.04 20.29
CA ASN A 124 3.24 12.46 20.59
C ASN A 124 4.32 13.34 19.94
N VAL A 125 4.00 14.62 19.72
CA VAL A 125 4.91 15.61 19.10
C VAL A 125 5.14 16.74 20.09
N ASP A 126 6.39 17.03 20.44
CA ASP A 126 6.78 18.11 21.37
C ASP A 126 6.01 18.15 22.70
N GLY A 127 5.58 16.98 23.18
CA GLY A 127 4.79 16.83 24.41
C GLY A 127 3.28 17.02 24.22
N GLU A 128 2.82 17.35 23.01
CA GLU A 128 1.40 17.43 22.65
C GLU A 128 0.85 16.05 22.30
N GLU A 129 -0.29 15.72 22.92
CA GLU A 129 -0.97 14.44 22.69
C GLU A 129 -1.58 14.37 21.29
N ILE A 130 -1.18 13.37 20.52
CA ILE A 130 -1.76 13.09 19.20
C ILE A 130 -2.71 11.88 19.32
N ARG A 131 -4.01 12.13 19.17
CA ARG A 131 -5.10 11.14 19.32
C ARG A 131 -6.02 11.04 18.10
N MET A 132 -5.50 11.48 16.96
CA MET A 132 -6.09 11.30 15.64
C MET A 132 -5.02 10.72 14.73
N GLY A 133 -5.40 10.22 13.56
CA GLY A 133 -4.44 9.82 12.54
C GLY A 133 -5.06 9.81 11.16
N ASP A 134 -4.20 9.85 10.16
CA ASP A 134 -4.55 9.66 8.77
C ASP A 134 -3.69 8.52 8.22
N SER A 135 -4.20 7.30 8.30
CA SER A 135 -3.49 6.07 7.95
C SER A 135 -3.54 5.83 6.44
N HIS A 136 -2.38 5.70 5.76
CA HIS A 136 -2.35 5.70 4.29
C HIS A 136 -1.99 4.35 3.68
N HIS A 137 -0.75 3.88 3.82
CA HIS A 137 -0.28 2.68 3.11
C HIS A 137 0.15 1.57 4.08
N PRO A 138 -0.66 0.51 4.24
CA PRO A 138 -0.22 -0.69 4.91
C PRO A 138 0.79 -1.46 4.05
N ALA A 139 1.86 -1.96 4.67
CA ALA A 139 2.77 -2.93 4.07
C ALA A 139 2.91 -4.18 4.95
N LEU A 140 2.63 -5.33 4.37
CA LEU A 140 2.89 -6.65 4.92
C LEU A 140 4.39 -6.90 4.97
N SER A 141 4.83 -7.63 5.98
CA SER A 141 6.20 -8.15 6.00
C SER A 141 6.43 -9.18 4.89
N GLU A 142 7.64 -9.13 4.34
CA GLU A 142 8.12 -9.96 3.26
C GLU A 142 9.33 -10.81 3.66
N THR A 143 9.41 -12.02 3.12
CA THR A 143 10.60 -12.85 3.09
C THR A 143 10.94 -13.18 1.64
N ALA A 144 12.15 -12.78 1.21
CA ALA A 144 12.59 -12.87 -0.19
C ALA A 144 11.63 -12.22 -1.21
N GLY A 145 10.93 -11.15 -0.81
CA GLY A 145 10.01 -10.41 -1.68
C GLY A 145 8.59 -10.98 -1.74
N ASP A 146 8.29 -12.02 -0.96
CA ASP A 146 6.95 -12.62 -0.87
C ASP A 146 6.36 -12.41 0.52
N TYR A 147 5.05 -12.17 0.62
CA TYR A 147 4.39 -11.94 1.90
C TYR A 147 4.52 -13.15 2.82
N ASP A 148 4.91 -12.91 4.06
CA ASP A 148 5.11 -13.95 5.08
C ASP A 148 4.01 -13.98 6.15
N GLY A 149 3.08 -13.01 6.12
CA GLY A 149 1.91 -12.97 6.98
C GLY A 149 2.21 -12.75 8.47
N GLN A 150 3.37 -12.20 8.83
CA GLN A 150 3.78 -12.00 10.23
C GLN A 150 3.38 -10.62 10.78
N PHE A 151 3.67 -9.56 10.04
CA PHE A 151 3.47 -8.18 10.48
C PHE A 151 2.84 -7.32 9.38
N ILE A 152 2.22 -6.22 9.81
CA ILE A 152 1.87 -5.10 8.95
C ILE A 152 2.45 -3.82 9.53
N PHE A 153 3.00 -3.00 8.66
CA PHE A 153 3.41 -1.64 8.96
C PHE A 153 2.39 -0.69 8.35
N ILE A 154 2.14 0.45 8.99
CA ILE A 154 1.26 1.47 8.43
C ILE A 154 1.71 2.84 8.89
N ASN A 155 1.67 3.82 8.00
CA ASN A 155 2.03 5.19 8.31
C ASN A 155 0.83 6.02 8.79
N ASP A 156 1.10 7.09 9.51
CA ASP A 156 0.18 8.22 9.71
C ASP A 156 0.75 9.47 9.03
N LYS A 157 0.07 9.89 7.96
CA LYS A 157 0.45 11.05 7.16
C LYS A 157 0.42 12.36 7.95
N ASN A 158 -0.56 12.50 8.82
CA ASN A 158 -0.84 13.77 9.49
C ASN A 158 0.25 14.16 10.50
N SER A 159 0.99 13.18 11.04
CA SER A 159 2.01 13.45 12.05
C SER A 159 3.30 12.65 11.86
N ALA A 160 3.57 12.13 10.65
CA ALA A 160 4.76 11.35 10.33
C ALA A 160 5.10 10.28 11.38
N ARG A 161 4.13 9.39 11.64
CA ARG A 161 4.31 8.22 12.50
C ARG A 161 4.27 6.94 11.67
N VAL A 162 4.86 5.88 12.20
CA VAL A 162 4.77 4.51 11.67
C VAL A 162 4.36 3.58 12.80
N ALA A 163 3.43 2.68 12.53
CA ALA A 163 3.00 1.65 13.46
C ALA A 163 3.43 0.26 13.00
N VAL A 164 3.63 -0.63 13.96
CA VAL A 164 3.83 -2.08 13.75
C VAL A 164 2.62 -2.81 14.27
N ILE A 165 2.04 -3.70 13.47
CA ILE A 165 0.91 -4.57 13.80
C ILE A 165 1.38 -6.01 13.67
N ASP A 166 1.09 -6.83 14.68
CA ASP A 166 1.39 -8.27 14.65
C ASP A 166 0.16 -9.05 14.19
N LEU A 167 0.30 -9.86 13.14
CA LEU A 167 -0.82 -10.61 12.56
C LEU A 167 -1.15 -11.91 13.31
N ARG A 168 -0.36 -12.28 14.33
CA ARG A 168 -0.72 -13.40 15.22
C ARG A 168 -1.95 -13.08 16.06
N ASP A 169 -2.10 -11.83 16.50
CA ASP A 169 -3.24 -11.37 17.30
C ASP A 169 -4.00 -10.17 16.72
N PHE A 170 -3.52 -9.62 15.60
CA PHE A 170 -4.09 -8.47 14.90
C PHE A 170 -4.18 -7.24 15.82
N GLU A 171 -3.08 -6.94 16.52
CA GLU A 171 -2.96 -5.78 17.40
C GLU A 171 -1.75 -4.93 17.07
N THR A 172 -1.90 -3.61 17.24
CA THR A 172 -0.81 -2.64 17.16
C THR A 172 0.13 -2.85 18.34
N LYS A 173 1.42 -2.96 18.03
CA LYS A 173 2.47 -3.30 18.99
C LYS A 173 3.45 -2.17 19.26
N GLN A 174 3.58 -1.24 18.34
CA GLN A 174 4.45 -0.09 18.45
C GLN A 174 3.94 1.04 17.58
N ILE A 175 4.16 2.27 18.03
CA ILE A 175 4.09 3.48 17.22
C ILE A 175 5.43 4.19 17.42
N VAL A 176 6.04 4.64 16.34
CA VAL A 176 7.21 5.52 16.35
C VAL A 176 6.89 6.82 15.63
N LYS A 177 7.41 7.93 16.15
CA LYS A 177 7.36 9.25 15.51
C LYS A 177 8.72 9.53 14.89
N ASP A 178 8.75 9.94 13.62
CA ASP A 178 9.99 10.43 13.02
C ASP A 178 10.40 11.75 13.68
N PRO A 179 11.63 11.88 14.21
CA PRO A 179 12.03 13.10 14.91
C PRO A 179 12.32 14.27 13.96
N ASN A 180 12.45 14.04 12.65
CA ASN A 180 12.95 15.02 11.70
C ASN A 180 11.91 15.54 10.71
N ILE A 181 10.81 14.81 10.47
CA ILE A 181 9.73 15.22 9.54
C ILE A 181 8.38 15.35 10.22
N ILE A 182 7.48 16.10 9.59
CA ILE A 182 6.15 16.41 10.14
C ILE A 182 5.02 15.61 9.47
N SER A 183 5.24 15.21 8.22
CA SER A 183 4.31 14.45 7.38
C SER A 183 5.08 13.37 6.63
N ASN A 184 4.45 12.21 6.46
CA ASN A 184 4.93 11.14 5.60
C ASN A 184 3.83 10.76 4.59
N HIS A 185 4.20 10.24 3.43
CA HIS A 185 3.21 9.74 2.47
C HIS A 185 3.72 8.50 1.76
N GLY A 186 4.88 8.55 1.10
CA GLY A 186 5.56 7.40 0.48
C GLY A 186 6.07 6.42 1.54
N ALA A 187 5.14 5.80 2.25
CA ALA A 187 5.32 5.04 3.47
C ALA A 187 4.04 4.22 3.69
N THR A 188 4.07 3.00 4.22
CA THR A 188 5.25 2.20 4.54
C THR A 188 5.56 1.24 3.39
N PHE A 189 6.82 1.13 2.99
CA PHE A 189 7.29 0.12 2.02
C PHE A 189 8.43 -0.68 2.65
N VAL A 190 8.48 -1.99 2.46
CA VAL A 190 9.46 -2.85 3.14
C VAL A 190 10.51 -3.36 2.18
N SER A 191 11.77 -3.47 2.64
CA SER A 191 12.79 -4.23 1.90
C SER A 191 12.35 -5.71 1.75
N PRO A 192 12.88 -6.48 0.77
CA PRO A 192 12.42 -7.84 0.47
C PRO A 192 12.49 -8.86 1.62
N ASN A 193 13.26 -8.59 2.67
CA ASN A 193 13.32 -9.42 3.89
C ASN A 193 12.80 -8.70 5.13
N THR A 194 12.16 -7.55 4.96
CA THR A 194 11.70 -6.67 6.04
C THR A 194 12.83 -6.31 7.01
N ASP A 195 14.04 -6.07 6.49
CA ASP A 195 15.15 -5.58 7.28
C ASP A 195 14.98 -4.10 7.61
N TYR A 196 14.39 -3.35 6.69
CA TYR A 196 14.04 -1.94 6.80
C TYR A 196 12.61 -1.66 6.31
N ILE A 197 11.98 -0.66 6.93
CA ILE A 197 10.71 -0.04 6.52
C ILE A 197 11.00 1.40 6.09
N PHE A 198 10.61 1.76 4.88
CA PHE A 198 10.87 3.07 4.30
C PHE A 198 9.68 4.01 4.48
N GLN A 199 9.99 5.27 4.78
CA GLN A 199 9.02 6.37 4.73
C GLN A 199 9.62 7.63 4.08
N GLY A 200 8.88 8.21 3.12
CA GLY A 200 9.19 9.48 2.49
C GLY A 200 8.31 10.62 3.02
N ALA A 201 8.88 11.80 3.18
CA ALA A 201 8.15 13.02 3.54
C ALA A 201 7.44 13.63 2.34
N GLN A 202 6.14 13.95 2.45
CA GLN A 202 5.45 14.64 1.35
C GLN A 202 5.64 16.13 1.37
N TYR A 203 5.61 16.76 2.54
CA TYR A 203 5.82 18.20 2.63
C TYR A 203 7.18 18.43 3.26
N ALA A 204 8.04 19.13 2.53
CA ALA A 204 9.34 19.51 3.04
C ALA A 204 9.18 20.43 4.23
N THR A 205 10.05 20.29 5.22
CA THR A 205 10.13 21.16 6.39
C THR A 205 11.57 21.39 6.81
N PRO A 206 11.83 22.41 7.64
CA PRO A 206 13.02 22.39 8.49
C PRO A 206 12.97 21.17 9.43
N TYR A 207 14.13 20.68 9.84
CA TYR A 207 14.21 19.49 10.70
C TYR A 207 13.53 19.69 12.03
N GLY A 208 12.85 18.64 12.51
CA GLY A 208 12.30 18.60 13.86
C GLY A 208 11.35 19.75 14.16
N TRP A 209 10.52 20.12 13.19
CA TRP A 209 9.51 21.19 13.33
C TRP A 209 10.11 22.58 13.60
N GLU A 210 11.40 22.79 13.30
CA GLU A 210 12.00 24.12 13.39
C GLU A 210 11.28 25.13 12.48
N TYR A 211 11.32 26.40 12.88
CA TYR A 211 10.77 27.48 12.08
C TYR A 211 11.83 28.04 11.13
N ALA A 212 11.47 28.13 9.85
CA ALA A 212 12.14 28.97 8.86
C ALA A 212 11.09 29.78 8.09
N PRO A 213 11.39 31.03 7.69
CA PRO A 213 10.49 31.77 6.81
C PRO A 213 10.46 31.11 5.42
N ILE A 214 9.30 31.16 4.75
CA ILE A 214 9.12 30.55 3.42
C ILE A 214 10.06 31.13 2.35
N SER A 215 10.57 32.35 2.56
CA SER A 215 11.61 32.95 1.70
C SER A 215 12.94 32.18 1.70
N GLU A 216 13.12 31.26 2.65
CA GLU A 216 14.29 30.40 2.79
C GLU A 216 13.93 28.93 2.45
N TYR A 217 12.85 28.70 1.69
CA TYR A 217 12.35 27.36 1.35
C TYR A 217 13.43 26.50 0.72
N LYS A 218 14.11 27.03 -0.30
CA LYS A 218 15.20 26.34 -1.00
C LYS A 218 16.37 26.00 -0.08
N GLU A 219 16.73 26.91 0.83
CA GLU A 219 17.91 26.79 1.65
C GLU A 219 17.69 25.87 2.87
N LYS A 220 16.53 25.96 3.52
CA LYS A 220 16.28 25.36 4.84
C LYS A 220 15.28 24.22 4.87
N TYR A 221 14.42 24.07 3.86
CA TYR A 221 13.42 23.00 3.85
C TYR A 221 13.99 21.78 3.15
N ARG A 222 13.74 20.60 3.71
CA ARG A 222 14.18 19.32 3.16
C ARG A 222 13.06 18.30 3.22
N GLY A 223 13.02 17.42 2.22
CA GLY A 223 12.36 16.13 2.36
C GLY A 223 13.34 15.15 3.00
N LEU A 224 12.83 14.05 3.58
CA LEU A 224 13.66 12.93 4.02
C LEU A 224 13.07 11.62 3.51
N LEU A 225 13.96 10.68 3.19
CA LEU A 225 13.64 9.25 3.14
C LEU A 225 14.24 8.60 4.38
N THR A 226 13.40 8.18 5.33
CA THR A 226 13.82 7.48 6.54
C THR A 226 13.71 5.97 6.34
N ALA A 227 14.77 5.24 6.67
CA ALA A 227 14.83 3.79 6.70
C ALA A 227 14.81 3.32 8.16
N TRP A 228 13.66 2.82 8.61
CA TRP A 228 13.48 2.26 9.94
C TRP A 228 14.00 0.83 10.00
N LYS A 229 15.03 0.58 10.81
CA LYS A 229 15.49 -0.78 11.06
C LYS A 229 14.39 -1.57 11.77
N PHE A 230 14.10 -2.78 11.29
CA PHE A 230 13.16 -3.68 11.93
C PHE A 230 13.87 -4.89 12.53
N ASP A 231 13.58 -5.17 13.80
CA ASP A 231 13.96 -6.39 14.49
C ASP A 231 12.77 -7.34 14.46
N ARG A 232 12.82 -8.29 13.51
CA ARG A 232 11.76 -9.27 13.29
C ARG A 232 11.53 -10.19 14.47
N GLU A 233 12.57 -10.55 15.24
CA GLU A 233 12.42 -11.41 16.41
C GLU A 233 11.67 -10.71 17.53
N LYS A 234 11.96 -9.42 17.75
CA LYS A 234 11.24 -8.59 18.71
C LYS A 234 9.88 -8.11 18.20
N GLY A 235 9.67 -8.10 16.88
CA GLY A 235 8.51 -7.49 16.24
C GLY A 235 8.44 -5.99 16.50
N ARG A 236 9.59 -5.29 16.41
CA ARG A 236 9.72 -3.86 16.73
C ARG A 236 10.68 -3.16 15.77
N ILE A 237 10.36 -1.92 15.43
CA ILE A 237 11.30 -0.94 14.88
C ILE A 237 12.34 -0.62 15.96
N VAL A 238 13.60 -0.45 15.52
CA VAL A 238 14.77 -0.07 16.34
C VAL A 238 15.22 1.33 15.91
N PRO A 239 14.67 2.41 16.52
CA PRO A 239 15.00 3.79 16.14
C PRO A 239 16.50 4.10 16.16
N GLU A 240 17.25 3.49 17.08
CA GLU A 240 18.68 3.72 17.28
C GLU A 240 19.56 3.10 16.18
N GLU A 241 19.01 2.17 15.39
CA GLU A 241 19.67 1.55 14.23
C GLU A 241 19.07 2.06 12.91
N SER A 242 18.19 3.06 12.98
CA SER A 242 17.52 3.68 11.83
C SER A 242 18.25 4.95 11.38
N PHE A 243 18.03 5.37 10.15
CA PHE A 243 18.68 6.55 9.57
C PHE A 243 17.81 7.22 8.51
N SER A 244 18.14 8.46 8.15
CA SER A 244 17.49 9.19 7.05
C SER A 244 18.48 9.64 6.00
N ILE A 245 17.97 9.86 4.79
CA ILE A 245 18.68 10.46 3.66
C ILE A 245 17.96 11.76 3.31
N GLU A 246 18.70 12.86 3.26
CA GLU A 246 18.16 14.14 2.81
C GLU A 246 17.73 14.09 1.35
N LEU A 247 16.55 14.62 1.08
CA LEU A 247 16.04 14.83 -0.27
C LEU A 247 15.74 16.33 -0.48
N PRO A 248 15.82 16.81 -1.73
CA PRO A 248 15.38 18.15 -2.05
C PRO A 248 13.91 18.38 -1.64
N PRO A 249 13.49 19.63 -1.46
CA PRO A 249 12.13 19.98 -1.06
C PRO A 249 11.11 19.90 -2.23
N TYR A 250 11.20 18.82 -3.02
CA TYR A 250 10.39 18.51 -4.20
C TYR A 250 9.11 17.72 -3.90
N TRP A 251 8.66 17.66 -2.64
CA TRP A 251 7.49 16.91 -2.17
C TRP A 251 7.41 15.47 -2.67
N GLN A 252 8.01 14.54 -1.91
CA GLN A 252 8.01 13.13 -2.27
C GLN A 252 6.60 12.52 -2.14
N ASP A 253 6.20 11.73 -3.13
CA ASP A 253 4.83 11.21 -3.19
C ASP A 253 4.77 9.75 -2.76
N LEU A 254 4.89 8.80 -3.69
CA LEU A 254 4.92 7.36 -3.42
C LEU A 254 6.34 6.82 -3.57
N CYS A 255 6.60 5.77 -2.79
CA CYS A 255 7.83 5.02 -2.84
C CYS A 255 7.52 3.54 -3.06
N ASP A 256 8.56 2.75 -3.34
CA ASP A 256 8.52 1.29 -3.35
C ASP A 256 9.96 0.78 -3.26
N ALA A 257 10.14 -0.36 -2.63
CA ALA A 257 11.43 -1.00 -2.47
C ALA A 257 11.71 -1.92 -3.66
N GLY A 258 12.95 -1.87 -4.15
CA GLY A 258 13.41 -2.81 -5.16
C GLY A 258 13.39 -4.24 -4.63
N LYS A 259 13.07 -5.18 -5.53
CA LYS A 259 12.99 -6.62 -5.26
C LYS A 259 13.83 -7.38 -6.28
N LEU A 260 14.25 -8.59 -5.93
CA LEU A 260 15.09 -9.44 -6.79
C LEU A 260 16.31 -8.68 -7.34
N VAL A 261 16.35 -8.35 -8.64
CA VAL A 261 17.50 -7.67 -9.25
C VAL A 261 17.68 -6.22 -8.79
N SER A 262 16.60 -5.56 -8.34
CA SER A 262 16.64 -4.20 -7.80
C SER A 262 16.74 -4.16 -6.26
N ASP A 263 16.86 -5.30 -5.59
CA ASP A 263 17.08 -5.34 -4.14
C ASP A 263 18.35 -4.56 -3.76
N GLY A 264 18.20 -3.65 -2.80
CA GLY A 264 19.22 -2.67 -2.41
C GLY A 264 18.88 -1.23 -2.81
N TRP A 265 17.80 -1.06 -3.58
CA TRP A 265 17.33 0.24 -4.03
C TRP A 265 15.92 0.55 -3.52
N VAL A 266 15.64 1.83 -3.33
CA VAL A 266 14.30 2.39 -3.11
C VAL A 266 14.10 3.48 -4.14
N PHE A 267 12.89 3.54 -4.68
CA PHE A 267 12.50 4.54 -5.65
C PHE A 267 11.39 5.37 -5.02
N CYS A 268 11.43 6.68 -5.19
CA CYS A 268 10.43 7.59 -4.64
C CYS A 268 10.18 8.75 -5.60
N ASN A 269 8.99 8.81 -6.20
CA ASN A 269 8.66 9.92 -7.08
C ASN A 269 8.33 11.20 -6.29
N SER A 270 8.19 12.29 -7.03
CA SER A 270 7.97 13.61 -6.43
C SER A 270 7.21 14.53 -7.39
N PHE A 271 6.59 15.58 -6.86
CA PHE A 271 5.89 16.62 -7.63
C PHE A 271 6.10 17.96 -6.94
N ASN A 272 5.97 19.11 -7.62
CA ASN A 272 6.45 20.39 -7.06
C ASN A 272 7.98 20.50 -7.06
N THR A 273 8.63 19.94 -8.09
CA THR A 273 10.06 20.21 -8.32
C THR A 273 10.32 21.68 -8.65
N GLU A 274 9.27 22.44 -8.99
CA GLU A 274 9.24 23.89 -9.15
C GLU A 274 9.61 24.67 -7.88
N LEU A 275 9.56 24.04 -6.70
CA LEU A 275 9.75 24.69 -5.40
C LEU A 275 8.71 25.79 -5.15
N ALA A 276 7.49 25.61 -5.67
CA ALA A 276 6.41 26.55 -5.46
C ALA A 276 5.89 26.45 -4.02
N THR A 277 5.64 27.61 -3.42
CA THR A 277 5.19 27.76 -2.02
C THR A 277 3.94 28.63 -1.87
N GLY A 278 3.26 28.94 -2.98
CA GLY A 278 2.12 29.86 -3.01
C GLY A 278 2.51 31.27 -3.48
N GLY A 279 1.54 32.19 -3.46
CA GLY A 279 1.75 33.55 -3.97
C GLY A 279 0.50 34.27 -4.48
N ASN A 280 -0.68 33.64 -4.41
CA ASN A 280 -1.92 34.18 -4.98
C ASN A 280 -2.35 35.52 -4.35
N LEU A 281 -2.11 35.69 -3.05
CA LEU A 281 -2.39 36.95 -2.34
C LEU A 281 -1.39 38.06 -2.72
N GLU A 282 -0.25 37.69 -3.29
CA GLU A 282 0.80 38.56 -3.81
C GLU A 282 0.70 38.77 -5.34
N GLY A 283 -0.36 38.29 -5.98
CA GLY A 283 -0.61 38.44 -7.42
C GLY A 283 0.13 37.46 -8.33
N GLN A 284 0.74 36.42 -7.77
CA GLN A 284 1.33 35.30 -8.52
C GLN A 284 0.24 34.30 -8.97
N PRO A 285 0.54 33.37 -9.91
CA PRO A 285 -0.37 32.27 -10.23
C PRO A 285 -0.80 31.50 -8.96
N ASN A 286 -1.98 30.90 -9.01
CA ASN A 286 -2.46 30.06 -7.93
C ASN A 286 -1.50 28.89 -7.69
N PHE A 287 -1.53 28.37 -6.47
CA PHE A 287 -0.61 27.36 -6.02
C PHE A 287 -0.58 26.15 -6.95
N GLU A 288 -1.75 25.65 -7.35
CA GLU A 288 -1.92 24.47 -8.19
C GLU A 288 -1.28 24.65 -9.57
N ALA A 289 -1.39 25.85 -10.15
CA ALA A 289 -0.75 26.14 -11.43
C ALA A 289 0.77 26.27 -11.29
N SER A 290 1.26 26.70 -10.12
CA SER A 290 2.70 26.87 -9.85
C SER A 290 3.42 25.56 -9.58
N VAL A 291 2.78 24.60 -8.89
CA VAL A 291 3.32 23.25 -8.62
C VAL A 291 3.22 22.29 -9.82
N SER A 292 2.68 22.74 -10.95
CA SER A 292 2.50 21.94 -12.16
C SER A 292 2.93 22.71 -13.41
N GLN A 293 3.93 23.59 -13.30
CA GLN A 293 4.43 24.36 -14.45
C GLN A 293 5.39 23.54 -15.30
N ARG A 294 6.21 22.70 -14.70
CA ARG A 294 7.20 21.87 -15.42
C ARG A 294 6.50 20.73 -16.13
N ASP A 295 7.10 20.27 -17.23
CA ASP A 295 6.62 19.09 -17.95
C ASP A 295 7.08 17.79 -17.29
N MET A 296 8.14 17.86 -16.47
CA MET A 296 8.75 16.73 -15.79
C MET A 296 9.06 17.11 -14.33
N ASP A 297 8.77 16.18 -13.44
CA ASP A 297 9.27 16.13 -12.06
C ASP A 297 10.33 15.01 -11.95
N TYR A 298 10.61 14.48 -10.76
CA TYR A 298 11.71 13.53 -10.55
C TYR A 298 11.36 12.30 -9.71
N MET A 299 11.86 11.15 -10.19
CA MET A 299 12.04 9.92 -9.39
C MET A 299 13.36 10.02 -8.64
N HIS A 300 13.33 9.95 -7.31
CA HIS A 300 14.51 9.75 -6.49
C HIS A 300 14.87 8.26 -6.51
N ILE A 301 16.10 7.95 -6.89
CA ILE A 301 16.64 6.60 -6.99
C ILE A 301 17.72 6.48 -5.92
N VAL A 302 17.48 5.63 -4.91
CA VAL A 302 18.27 5.60 -3.67
C VAL A 302 18.85 4.21 -3.41
N ASP A 303 20.18 4.08 -3.35
CA ASP A 303 20.86 2.86 -2.87
C ASP A 303 20.88 2.85 -1.34
N TRP A 304 19.86 2.26 -0.74
CA TRP A 304 19.72 2.24 0.71
C TRP A 304 20.72 1.31 1.41
N LYS A 305 21.23 0.28 0.72
CA LYS A 305 22.27 -0.60 1.27
C LYS A 305 23.59 0.14 1.38
N LYS A 306 23.95 0.90 0.36
CA LYS A 306 25.10 1.80 0.40
C LYS A 306 24.91 2.89 1.45
N ALA A 307 23.71 3.45 1.58
CA ALA A 307 23.39 4.41 2.65
C ALA A 307 23.60 3.82 4.04
N ALA A 308 23.11 2.60 4.31
CA ALA A 308 23.33 1.91 5.59
C ALA A 308 24.83 1.72 5.88
N GLN A 309 25.64 1.38 4.86
CA GLN A 309 27.10 1.28 4.99
C GLN A 309 27.74 2.64 5.30
N VAL A 310 27.30 3.72 4.66
CA VAL A 310 27.81 5.09 4.89
C VAL A 310 27.52 5.56 6.32
N VAL A 311 26.34 5.23 6.86
CA VAL A 311 26.04 5.44 8.29
C VAL A 311 26.96 4.63 9.18
N ALA A 312 27.16 3.34 8.89
CA ALA A 312 28.05 2.47 9.66
C ALA A 312 29.52 2.94 9.62
N ASP A 313 29.93 3.59 8.53
CA ASP A 313 31.26 4.21 8.38
C ASP A 313 31.39 5.56 9.11
N GLY A 314 30.33 6.03 9.77
CA GLY A 314 30.29 7.28 10.54
C GLY A 314 30.21 8.55 9.67
N LYS A 315 29.69 8.44 8.44
CA LYS A 315 29.55 9.54 7.47
C LYS A 315 28.12 10.07 7.41
N ALA A 316 27.52 10.31 8.58
CA ALA A 316 26.21 10.91 8.72
C ALA A 316 26.24 11.89 9.89
N ASP A 317 25.43 12.94 9.82
CA ASP A 317 25.28 13.90 10.90
C ASP A 317 24.19 13.42 11.86
N GLU A 318 24.39 13.58 13.16
CA GLU A 318 23.33 13.29 14.15
C GLU A 318 22.37 14.48 14.22
N ILE A 319 21.11 14.29 13.79
CA ILE A 319 20.05 15.30 13.83
C ILE A 319 18.88 14.72 14.61
N ASN A 320 18.51 15.41 15.71
CA ASN A 320 17.46 14.99 16.64
C ASN A 320 17.58 13.52 17.10
N GLY A 321 18.81 13.04 17.31
CA GLY A 321 19.10 11.68 17.75
C GLY A 321 19.05 10.61 16.67
N MET A 322 18.93 10.99 15.39
CA MET A 322 18.95 10.08 14.25
C MET A 322 20.10 10.44 13.29
N PRO A 323 20.87 9.45 12.78
CA PRO A 323 21.82 9.67 11.69
C PRO A 323 21.11 10.14 10.42
N VAL A 324 21.56 11.25 9.85
CA VAL A 324 21.05 11.82 8.61
C VAL A 324 22.20 11.99 7.61
N ILE A 325 22.07 11.35 6.44
CA ILE A 325 22.99 11.52 5.33
C ILE A 325 22.58 12.77 4.55
N SER A 326 23.44 13.79 4.53
CA SER A 326 23.21 15.01 3.78
C SER A 326 23.24 14.81 2.26
N ILE A 327 22.56 15.66 1.49
CA ILE A 327 22.58 15.57 0.00
C ILE A 327 24.01 15.51 -0.56
N PRO A 328 24.96 16.38 -0.14
CA PRO A 328 26.33 16.32 -0.65
C PRO A 328 27.01 14.97 -0.38
N THR A 329 26.80 14.39 0.81
CA THR A 329 27.34 13.08 1.17
C THR A 329 26.70 11.98 0.34
N ALA A 330 25.38 12.03 0.15
CA ALA A 330 24.66 11.08 -0.69
C ALA A 330 25.16 11.11 -2.15
N VAL A 331 25.45 12.29 -2.68
CA VAL A 331 26.01 12.44 -4.04
C VAL A 331 27.45 11.94 -4.12
N GLU A 332 28.31 12.31 -3.16
CA GLU A 332 29.72 11.89 -3.12
C GLU A 332 29.86 10.36 -3.02
N GLU A 333 28.99 9.72 -2.23
CA GLU A 333 29.01 8.27 -2.00
C GLU A 333 28.21 7.46 -3.04
N GLY A 334 27.55 8.13 -4.01
CA GLY A 334 26.76 7.48 -5.05
C GLY A 334 25.47 6.81 -4.53
N ILE A 335 24.81 7.43 -3.55
CA ILE A 335 23.57 6.94 -2.94
C ILE A 335 22.34 7.45 -3.68
N LEU A 336 22.34 8.70 -4.14
CA LEU A 336 21.15 9.40 -4.61
C LEU A 336 21.30 9.88 -6.06
N TYR A 337 20.34 9.51 -6.90
CA TYR A 337 20.19 9.93 -8.29
C TYR A 337 18.76 10.36 -8.58
N LEU A 338 18.54 11.13 -9.65
CA LEU A 338 17.22 11.51 -10.13
C LEU A 338 16.97 10.97 -11.55
N ALA A 339 15.74 10.57 -11.85
CA ALA A 339 15.27 10.36 -13.23
C ALA A 339 14.05 11.26 -13.51
N PRO A 340 13.97 11.94 -14.67
CA PRO A 340 12.79 12.75 -15.02
C PRO A 340 11.51 11.92 -15.14
N GLU A 341 10.36 12.46 -14.69
CA GLU A 341 9.04 11.82 -14.73
C GLU A 341 7.93 12.79 -15.17
N PRO A 342 7.12 12.46 -16.19
CA PRO A 342 5.95 13.26 -16.59
C PRO A 342 4.67 12.79 -15.89
N LYS A 343 3.74 13.65 -15.47
CA LYS A 343 3.91 15.03 -15.01
C LYS A 343 3.21 15.14 -13.66
N SER A 344 3.92 15.63 -12.65
CA SER A 344 3.47 15.54 -11.25
C SER A 344 3.01 14.10 -10.95
N PRO A 345 3.88 13.10 -11.18
CA PRO A 345 3.52 11.69 -11.06
C PRO A 345 2.98 11.35 -9.67
N HIS A 346 2.33 10.19 -9.56
CA HIS A 346 1.73 9.76 -8.29
C HIS A 346 2.17 8.36 -7.85
N GLY A 347 1.68 7.30 -8.48
CA GLY A 347 2.11 5.93 -8.19
C GLY A 347 3.50 5.65 -8.75
N MET A 348 4.27 4.87 -8.01
CA MET A 348 5.55 4.31 -8.42
C MET A 348 5.56 2.86 -7.92
N ASP A 349 5.53 1.92 -8.85
CA ASP A 349 5.31 0.50 -8.57
C ASP A 349 6.42 -0.34 -9.20
N VAL A 350 7.09 -1.20 -8.41
CA VAL A 350 8.16 -2.10 -8.88
C VAL A 350 7.55 -3.40 -9.38
N THR A 351 7.89 -3.82 -10.62
CA THR A 351 7.39 -5.06 -11.20
C THR A 351 7.78 -6.30 -10.36
N PRO A 352 7.00 -7.40 -10.40
CA PRO A 352 7.29 -8.61 -9.61
C PRO A 352 8.67 -9.22 -9.85
N ASP A 353 9.22 -9.06 -11.07
CA ASP A 353 10.56 -9.54 -11.41
C ASP A 353 11.68 -8.58 -10.99
N GLY A 354 11.33 -7.41 -10.46
CA GLY A 354 12.23 -6.37 -9.99
C GLY A 354 12.95 -5.60 -11.09
N LYS A 355 12.65 -5.85 -12.37
CA LYS A 355 13.40 -5.30 -13.50
C LYS A 355 12.93 -3.95 -13.98
N TYR A 356 11.66 -3.62 -13.75
CA TYR A 356 11.05 -2.40 -14.25
C TYR A 356 10.34 -1.63 -13.14
N LEU A 357 10.26 -0.32 -13.34
CA LEU A 357 9.57 0.61 -12.46
C LEU A 357 8.46 1.26 -13.27
N VAL A 358 7.23 1.23 -12.77
CA VAL A 358 6.06 1.81 -13.44
C VAL A 358 5.64 3.06 -12.69
N VAL A 359 5.72 4.21 -13.37
CA VAL A 359 5.33 5.50 -12.81
C VAL A 359 4.05 5.98 -13.47
N ALA A 360 3.04 6.27 -12.66
CA ALA A 360 1.76 6.77 -13.15
C ALA A 360 1.79 8.31 -13.28
N GLY A 361 1.51 8.80 -14.49
CA GLY A 361 1.78 10.18 -14.86
C GLY A 361 0.83 11.24 -14.31
N LYS A 362 -0.26 10.87 -13.61
CA LYS A 362 -1.30 11.76 -13.03
C LYS A 362 -1.84 12.81 -13.99
N LEU A 363 -1.12 13.93 -14.17
CA LEU A 363 -1.49 15.00 -15.09
C LEU A 363 -1.13 14.67 -16.54
N ASP A 364 -0.22 13.72 -16.74
CA ASP A 364 0.07 13.10 -18.01
C ASP A 364 -0.75 11.79 -18.18
N PRO A 365 -1.37 11.52 -19.33
CA PRO A 365 -2.24 10.36 -19.54
C PRO A 365 -1.48 9.03 -19.77
N HIS A 366 -0.16 9.00 -19.57
CA HIS A 366 0.66 7.82 -19.72
C HIS A 366 1.06 7.20 -18.38
N VAL A 367 1.42 5.93 -18.45
CA VAL A 367 2.39 5.33 -17.51
C VAL A 367 3.76 5.33 -18.17
N THR A 368 4.80 5.69 -17.41
CA THR A 368 6.19 5.64 -17.85
C THR A 368 6.87 4.43 -17.22
N VAL A 369 7.49 3.59 -18.04
CA VAL A 369 8.17 2.37 -17.61
C VAL A 369 9.68 2.56 -17.74
N TYR A 370 10.38 2.47 -16.61
CA TYR A 370 11.85 2.54 -16.52
C TYR A 370 12.43 1.13 -16.40
N SER A 371 13.65 0.93 -16.91
CA SER A 371 14.40 -0.31 -16.70
C SER A 371 15.47 -0.10 -15.65
N PHE A 372 15.51 -0.98 -14.65
CA PHE A 372 16.53 -0.95 -13.62
C PHE A 372 17.93 -1.20 -14.20
N ASP A 373 18.08 -2.10 -15.17
CA ASP A 373 19.36 -2.34 -15.87
C ASP A 373 19.83 -1.08 -16.61
N LYS A 374 18.92 -0.40 -17.31
CA LYS A 374 19.22 0.88 -17.96
C LYS A 374 19.63 1.97 -16.96
N ILE A 375 18.95 2.07 -15.81
CA ILE A 375 19.33 2.98 -14.72
C ILE A 375 20.76 2.69 -14.25
N GLN A 376 21.09 1.42 -13.97
CA GLN A 376 22.44 1.04 -13.55
C GLN A 376 23.50 1.37 -14.62
N GLN A 377 23.19 1.16 -15.90
CA GLN A 377 24.07 1.52 -17.01
C GLN A 377 24.27 3.05 -17.12
N ALA A 378 23.22 3.84 -16.94
CA ALA A 378 23.30 5.30 -16.96
C ALA A 378 24.15 5.84 -15.80
N ILE A 379 23.99 5.28 -14.60
CA ILE A 379 24.81 5.58 -13.42
C ILE A 379 26.28 5.23 -13.69
N ALA A 380 26.57 4.01 -14.17
CA ALA A 380 27.93 3.56 -14.47
C ALA A 380 28.59 4.36 -15.61
N GLY A 381 27.80 4.81 -16.58
CA GLY A 381 28.25 5.64 -17.69
C GLY A 381 28.50 7.11 -17.32
N ASN A 382 28.10 7.55 -16.13
CA ASN A 382 28.20 8.92 -15.65
C ASN A 382 27.59 9.95 -16.63
N ASN A 383 26.51 9.55 -17.31
CA ASN A 383 25.79 10.37 -18.28
C ASN A 383 24.63 11.09 -17.59
N SER A 384 24.95 12.14 -16.85
CA SER A 384 24.00 12.86 -16.02
C SER A 384 24.30 14.36 -15.96
N THR A 385 23.27 15.17 -15.73
CA THR A 385 23.41 16.60 -15.42
C THR A 385 22.96 16.84 -13.98
N PRO A 386 23.74 17.54 -13.14
CA PRO A 386 23.31 17.79 -11.76
C PRO A 386 22.09 18.73 -11.72
N ASP A 387 21.19 18.48 -10.76
CA ASP A 387 20.14 19.43 -10.39
C ASP A 387 20.70 20.62 -9.60
N GLU A 388 19.83 21.50 -9.11
CA GLU A 388 20.24 22.69 -8.35
C GLU A 388 20.83 22.38 -6.95
N TYR A 389 20.67 21.15 -6.45
CA TYR A 389 21.26 20.64 -5.21
C TYR A 389 22.51 19.77 -5.47
N GLY A 390 22.91 19.59 -6.73
CA GLY A 390 24.07 18.82 -7.14
C GLY A 390 23.79 17.33 -7.39
N ILE A 391 22.52 16.90 -7.32
CA ILE A 391 22.14 15.49 -7.49
C ILE A 391 22.15 15.14 -8.98
N PRO A 392 22.82 14.05 -9.39
CA PRO A 392 22.85 13.66 -10.80
C PRO A 392 21.46 13.30 -11.34
N ILE A 393 21.01 14.03 -12.36
CA ILE A 393 19.81 13.70 -13.14
C ILE A 393 20.24 12.82 -14.32
N LEU A 394 19.77 11.58 -14.35
CA LEU A 394 19.94 10.64 -15.45
C LEU A 394 19.13 11.11 -16.67
N ASN A 395 19.64 10.88 -17.88
CA ASN A 395 18.89 11.24 -19.08
C ASN A 395 17.66 10.34 -19.22
N PHE A 396 16.50 10.94 -19.46
CA PHE A 396 15.22 10.26 -19.58
C PHE A 396 15.25 9.09 -20.60
N ASP A 397 15.73 9.35 -21.82
CA ASP A 397 15.79 8.34 -22.89
C ASP A 397 16.74 7.16 -22.58
N ASP A 398 17.75 7.40 -21.72
CA ASP A 398 18.72 6.38 -21.33
C ASP A 398 18.14 5.41 -20.31
N VAL A 399 17.15 5.83 -19.51
CA VAL A 399 16.56 5.04 -18.41
C VAL A 399 15.16 4.50 -18.71
N MET A 400 14.40 5.21 -19.56
CA MET A 400 13.05 4.83 -19.97
C MET A 400 13.07 3.68 -20.99
N VAL A 401 12.11 2.77 -20.88
CA VAL A 401 11.83 1.72 -21.88
C VAL A 401 10.62 2.09 -22.72
N ALA A 402 9.51 2.48 -22.09
CA ALA A 402 8.27 2.78 -22.79
C ALA A 402 7.46 3.86 -22.07
N GLN A 403 6.66 4.60 -22.85
CA GLN A 403 5.52 5.36 -22.36
C GLN A 403 4.27 4.82 -23.02
N LEU A 404 3.30 4.40 -22.21
CA LEU A 404 2.05 3.82 -22.68
C LEU A 404 0.90 4.75 -22.31
N GLU A 405 0.18 5.27 -23.31
CA GLU A 405 -1.03 6.05 -23.07
C GLU A 405 -2.13 5.11 -22.54
N VAL A 406 -2.48 5.26 -21.27
CA VAL A 406 -3.46 4.39 -20.61
C VAL A 406 -4.80 5.07 -20.43
N GLY A 407 -4.88 6.40 -20.38
CA GLY A 407 -6.13 7.16 -20.22
C GLY A 407 -5.97 8.35 -19.28
N LEU A 408 -7.06 9.03 -18.95
CA LEU A 408 -6.99 10.27 -18.18
C LEU A 408 -6.84 10.01 -16.67
N GLY A 409 -5.83 10.62 -16.07
CA GLY A 409 -5.57 10.57 -14.63
C GLY A 409 -4.99 9.25 -14.12
N PRO A 410 -3.94 8.67 -14.74
CA PRO A 410 -3.32 7.45 -14.21
C PRO A 410 -2.72 7.72 -12.83
N LEU A 411 -3.11 6.93 -11.81
CA LEU A 411 -2.65 7.13 -10.44
C LEU A 411 -1.78 6.00 -9.89
N HIS A 412 -2.17 4.73 -9.99
CA HIS A 412 -1.41 3.60 -9.42
C HIS A 412 -1.47 2.37 -10.31
N THR A 413 -0.49 1.47 -10.18
CA THR A 413 -0.42 0.22 -10.93
C THR A 413 -0.31 -1.01 -10.02
N GLN A 414 -0.91 -2.12 -10.44
CA GLN A 414 -0.81 -3.44 -9.80
C GLN A 414 -0.56 -4.53 -10.84
N PHE A 415 -0.11 -5.71 -10.41
CA PHE A 415 0.33 -6.78 -11.32
C PHE A 415 -0.40 -8.11 -11.08
N ASP A 416 -0.51 -8.94 -12.12
CA ASP A 416 -1.00 -10.33 -12.04
C ASP A 416 0.09 -11.37 -12.33
N ASP A 417 -0.26 -12.65 -12.20
CA ASP A 417 0.57 -13.82 -12.48
C ASP A 417 0.77 -14.09 -13.98
N GLN A 418 0.14 -13.31 -14.86
CA GLN A 418 0.16 -13.47 -16.31
C GLN A 418 1.01 -12.41 -17.01
N GLY A 419 1.69 -11.55 -16.25
CA GLY A 419 2.50 -10.45 -16.76
C GLY A 419 1.66 -9.34 -17.38
N ASN A 420 0.48 -9.08 -16.83
CA ASN A 420 -0.29 -7.89 -17.07
C ASN A 420 -0.16 -6.93 -15.89
N ALA A 421 -0.42 -5.67 -16.17
CA ALA A 421 -0.50 -4.59 -15.22
C ALA A 421 -1.88 -3.93 -15.30
N TYR A 422 -2.32 -3.36 -14.19
CA TYR A 422 -3.63 -2.75 -14.00
C TYR A 422 -3.42 -1.36 -13.47
N THR A 423 -3.85 -0.33 -14.20
CA THR A 423 -3.66 1.06 -13.80
C THR A 423 -5.00 1.74 -13.53
N SER A 424 -5.10 2.41 -12.38
CA SER A 424 -6.27 3.24 -12.04
C SER A 424 -6.27 4.54 -12.83
N LEU A 425 -7.42 4.91 -13.41
CA LEU A 425 -7.63 6.13 -14.17
C LEU A 425 -8.67 6.99 -13.45
N PHE A 426 -8.19 7.97 -12.67
CA PHE A 426 -9.00 8.80 -11.80
C PHE A 426 -10.05 9.61 -12.56
N LEU A 427 -9.68 10.24 -13.68
CA LEU A 427 -10.57 11.12 -14.44
C LEU A 427 -11.52 10.32 -15.35
N ASP A 428 -11.02 9.25 -15.97
CA ASP A 428 -11.87 8.34 -16.76
C ASP A 428 -12.80 7.49 -15.86
N SER A 429 -12.48 7.37 -14.56
CA SER A 429 -13.14 6.47 -13.62
C SER A 429 -13.14 5.02 -14.11
N MET A 430 -11.94 4.53 -14.46
CA MET A 430 -11.72 3.21 -15.04
C MET A 430 -10.48 2.54 -14.45
N VAL A 431 -10.42 1.21 -14.57
CA VAL A 431 -9.16 0.45 -14.49
C VAL A 431 -8.77 0.09 -15.92
N ALA A 432 -7.51 0.30 -16.29
CA ALA A 432 -6.93 -0.15 -17.55
C ALA A 432 -6.04 -1.38 -17.32
N LYS A 433 -6.35 -2.50 -17.99
CA LYS A 433 -5.46 -3.67 -18.07
C LYS A 433 -4.56 -3.54 -19.27
N TRP A 434 -3.26 -3.72 -19.09
CA TRP A 434 -2.27 -3.64 -20.15
C TRP A 434 -1.18 -4.70 -19.96
N LYS A 435 -0.49 -5.05 -21.05
CA LYS A 435 0.54 -6.09 -21.06
C LYS A 435 1.91 -5.50 -20.74
N LEU A 436 2.66 -6.12 -19.83
CA LEU A 436 4.08 -5.81 -19.64
C LEU A 436 4.87 -6.27 -20.88
N GLY A 437 5.61 -5.34 -21.51
CA GLY A 437 6.37 -5.61 -22.73
C GLY A 437 7.83 -6.04 -22.50
N GLY A 438 8.32 -5.99 -21.26
CA GLY A 438 9.71 -6.27 -20.94
C GLY A 438 10.66 -5.29 -21.64
N ASP A 439 11.71 -5.80 -22.28
CA ASP A 439 12.71 -4.98 -22.99
C ASP A 439 12.25 -4.55 -24.39
N ASP A 440 11.08 -4.99 -24.87
CA ASP A 440 10.50 -4.58 -26.16
C ASP A 440 9.44 -3.49 -25.95
N PRO A 441 9.75 -2.20 -26.23
CA PRO A 441 8.79 -1.10 -26.07
C PRO A 441 7.52 -1.30 -26.90
N ALA A 442 7.58 -2.02 -28.02
CA ALA A 442 6.42 -2.26 -28.88
C ALA A 442 5.46 -3.33 -28.34
N ALA A 443 5.90 -4.13 -27.35
CA ALA A 443 5.07 -5.17 -26.73
C ALA A 443 4.15 -4.62 -25.62
N TYR A 444 4.37 -3.39 -25.16
CA TYR A 444 3.48 -2.71 -24.23
C TYR A 444 2.17 -2.34 -24.94
N THR A 445 1.05 -2.84 -24.43
CA THR A 445 -0.25 -2.62 -25.08
C THR A 445 -1.41 -2.64 -24.10
N VAL A 446 -2.34 -1.70 -24.24
CA VAL A 446 -3.61 -1.70 -23.50
C VAL A 446 -4.51 -2.80 -24.06
N LEU A 447 -4.95 -3.70 -23.19
CA LEU A 447 -5.76 -4.86 -23.54
C LEU A 447 -7.26 -4.55 -23.43
N ASN A 448 -7.70 -4.02 -22.29
CA ASN A 448 -9.06 -3.55 -22.08
C ASN A 448 -9.12 -2.55 -20.92
N LYS A 449 -10.30 -1.93 -20.77
CA LYS A 449 -10.64 -1.07 -19.64
C LYS A 449 -11.98 -1.50 -19.05
N VAL A 450 -12.15 -1.32 -17.75
CA VAL A 450 -13.42 -1.54 -17.06
C VAL A 450 -13.82 -0.28 -16.28
N PRO A 451 -15.06 0.21 -16.42
CA PRO A 451 -15.53 1.34 -15.63
C PRO A 451 -15.71 0.96 -14.16
N VAL A 452 -15.28 1.85 -13.28
CA VAL A 452 -15.44 1.79 -11.82
C VAL A 452 -16.15 3.04 -11.31
N GLN A 453 -16.70 3.01 -10.10
CA GLN A 453 -17.65 4.01 -9.62
C GLN A 453 -17.32 4.52 -8.21
N TYR A 454 -16.79 5.73 -8.05
CA TYR A 454 -16.19 6.59 -9.07
C TYR A 454 -14.86 7.18 -8.59
N ASN A 455 -14.06 7.61 -9.55
CA ASN A 455 -12.80 8.30 -9.31
C ASN A 455 -11.88 7.45 -8.45
N ILE A 456 -11.40 6.37 -9.05
CA ILE A 456 -10.48 5.42 -8.42
C ILE A 456 -9.16 6.09 -8.04
N GLY A 457 -8.73 5.85 -6.79
CA GLY A 457 -7.38 6.15 -6.32
C GLY A 457 -6.46 4.96 -6.57
N HIS A 458 -6.01 4.30 -5.49
CA HIS A 458 -5.30 3.03 -5.61
C HIS A 458 -6.21 1.90 -6.08
N LEU A 459 -5.55 0.81 -6.46
CA LEU A 459 -6.11 -0.51 -6.66
C LEU A 459 -5.17 -1.54 -6.04
N VAL A 460 -5.67 -2.73 -5.73
CA VAL A 460 -4.87 -3.84 -5.17
C VAL A 460 -5.22 -5.15 -5.86
N ALA A 461 -4.22 -5.86 -6.37
CA ALA A 461 -4.38 -7.23 -6.87
C ALA A 461 -3.97 -8.25 -5.78
N ALA A 462 -4.50 -9.47 -5.84
CA ALA A 462 -4.08 -10.51 -4.89
C ALA A 462 -2.58 -10.81 -5.02
N GLU A 463 -1.85 -10.64 -3.92
CA GLU A 463 -0.38 -10.75 -3.84
C GLU A 463 0.35 -9.80 -4.82
N GLY A 464 -0.31 -8.72 -5.26
CA GLY A 464 0.09 -7.89 -6.40
C GLY A 464 1.46 -7.20 -6.27
N ASP A 465 1.85 -6.83 -5.05
CA ASP A 465 3.13 -6.15 -4.78
C ASP A 465 4.28 -7.13 -4.52
N THR A 466 4.04 -8.44 -4.55
CA THR A 466 5.07 -9.46 -4.27
C THR A 466 5.86 -9.86 -5.53
N VAL A 467 6.89 -10.69 -5.34
CA VAL A 467 7.59 -11.39 -6.43
C VAL A 467 6.76 -12.50 -7.10
N SER A 468 5.60 -12.83 -6.52
CA SER A 468 4.71 -13.91 -6.96
C SER A 468 3.24 -13.48 -6.85
N PRO A 469 2.80 -12.48 -7.64
CA PRO A 469 1.39 -12.13 -7.71
C PRO A 469 0.56 -13.36 -8.05
N ASP A 470 -0.63 -13.45 -7.47
CA ASP A 470 -1.58 -14.55 -7.69
C ASP A 470 -2.66 -14.15 -8.70
N GLY A 471 -2.99 -12.86 -8.75
CA GLY A 471 -4.04 -12.35 -9.63
C GLY A 471 -5.43 -12.75 -9.15
N LYS A 472 -6.29 -13.22 -10.05
CA LYS A 472 -7.70 -13.61 -9.80
C LYS A 472 -8.66 -12.47 -9.41
N TYR A 473 -8.35 -11.72 -8.36
CA TYR A 473 -9.16 -10.59 -7.89
C TYR A 473 -8.34 -9.31 -7.83
N LEU A 474 -9.03 -8.20 -8.10
CA LEU A 474 -8.53 -6.86 -7.92
C LEU A 474 -9.59 -6.01 -7.21
N ILE A 475 -9.19 -5.14 -6.29
CA ILE A 475 -10.10 -4.18 -5.67
C ILE A 475 -9.75 -2.78 -6.15
N ALA A 476 -10.74 -2.05 -6.66
CA ALA A 476 -10.63 -0.64 -7.01
C ALA A 476 -11.09 0.22 -5.82
N LEU A 477 -10.20 1.09 -5.32
CA LEU A 477 -10.49 1.95 -4.18
C LEU A 477 -11.05 3.30 -4.64
N ASN A 478 -12.37 3.36 -4.80
CA ASN A 478 -13.04 4.53 -5.38
C ASN A 478 -13.36 5.61 -4.35
N LYS A 479 -13.04 6.85 -4.69
CA LYS A 479 -13.16 7.99 -3.77
C LYS A 479 -14.59 8.47 -3.59
N TRP A 480 -15.47 8.26 -4.57
CA TRP A 480 -16.85 8.73 -4.50
C TRP A 480 -17.85 7.61 -4.77
N ALA A 481 -18.82 7.41 -3.86
CA ALA A 481 -19.91 6.49 -4.11
C ALA A 481 -21.12 7.12 -4.83
N VAL A 482 -21.32 8.43 -4.75
CA VAL A 482 -22.40 9.21 -5.40
C VAL A 482 -23.80 8.53 -5.34
N ASP A 483 -24.14 7.71 -6.33
CA ASP A 483 -25.44 7.06 -6.52
C ASP A 483 -25.42 5.53 -6.31
N ARG A 484 -24.29 4.95 -5.91
CA ARG A 484 -24.08 3.50 -5.79
C ARG A 484 -24.82 2.85 -4.61
N PHE A 485 -25.14 3.63 -3.58
CA PHE A 485 -25.79 3.12 -2.37
C PHE A 485 -27.06 3.89 -2.01
N THR A 486 -27.84 3.32 -1.09
CA THR A 486 -29.00 4.04 -0.52
C THR A 486 -28.52 5.33 0.15
N PRO A 487 -29.12 6.50 -0.15
CA PRO A 487 -28.69 7.77 0.43
C PRO A 487 -28.74 7.76 1.97
N VAL A 488 -27.61 8.08 2.61
CA VAL A 488 -27.43 8.08 4.08
C VAL A 488 -27.11 9.46 4.66
N GLY A 489 -27.13 10.51 3.83
CA GLY A 489 -26.83 11.88 4.23
C GLY A 489 -25.76 12.53 3.34
N PRO A 490 -25.27 13.72 3.71
CA PRO A 490 -24.30 14.47 2.89
C PRO A 490 -22.90 13.87 2.85
N LEU A 491 -22.46 13.18 3.91
CA LEU A 491 -21.21 12.44 3.93
C LEU A 491 -21.50 11.03 3.40
N LEU A 492 -21.09 10.79 2.15
CA LEU A 492 -21.23 9.49 1.49
C LEU A 492 -20.10 8.56 1.90
N PRO A 493 -20.32 7.23 1.87
CA PRO A 493 -19.23 6.27 1.95
C PRO A 493 -18.37 6.33 0.67
N GLN A 494 -17.23 5.66 0.74
CA GLN A 494 -16.39 5.28 -0.38
C GLN A 494 -16.92 3.96 -0.95
N ASN A 495 -16.46 3.60 -2.15
CA ASN A 495 -16.93 2.39 -2.83
C ASN A 495 -15.76 1.50 -3.22
N GLU A 496 -15.52 0.45 -2.44
CA GLU A 496 -14.47 -0.52 -2.75
C GLU A 496 -15.06 -1.60 -3.67
N GLN A 497 -14.65 -1.58 -4.95
CA GLN A 497 -15.24 -2.47 -5.94
C GLN A 497 -14.35 -3.69 -6.19
N LEU A 498 -14.92 -4.88 -6.01
CA LEU A 498 -14.25 -6.13 -6.37
C LEU A 498 -14.39 -6.39 -7.86
N ILE A 499 -13.27 -6.69 -8.50
CA ILE A 499 -13.14 -6.98 -9.92
C ILE A 499 -12.57 -8.39 -10.07
N ASP A 500 -13.27 -9.24 -10.82
CA ASP A 500 -12.71 -10.49 -11.31
C ASP A 500 -11.76 -10.21 -12.47
N ILE A 501 -10.52 -10.64 -12.32
CA ILE A 501 -9.44 -10.51 -13.30
C ILE A 501 -8.89 -11.87 -13.75
N SER A 502 -9.54 -12.98 -13.37
CA SER A 502 -9.11 -14.34 -13.72
C SER A 502 -9.29 -14.69 -15.20
N GLY A 503 -10.19 -14.00 -15.89
CA GLY A 503 -10.44 -14.14 -17.33
C GLY A 503 -9.79 -13.05 -18.19
N ASP A 504 -10.00 -13.15 -19.50
CA ASP A 504 -9.50 -12.15 -20.46
C ASP A 504 -10.09 -10.75 -20.20
N ASN A 505 -11.37 -10.70 -19.80
CA ASN A 505 -12.10 -9.46 -19.56
C ASN A 505 -12.33 -9.23 -18.07
N MET A 506 -11.95 -8.05 -17.59
CA MET A 506 -12.24 -7.61 -16.24
C MET A 506 -13.75 -7.43 -16.03
N LYS A 507 -14.25 -7.85 -14.87
CA LYS A 507 -15.67 -7.67 -14.50
C LYS A 507 -15.79 -7.18 -13.08
N VAL A 508 -16.46 -6.04 -12.87
CA VAL A 508 -16.89 -5.63 -11.54
C VAL A 508 -17.97 -6.60 -11.06
N ILE A 509 -17.76 -7.22 -9.90
CA ILE A 509 -18.65 -8.24 -9.33
C ILE A 509 -19.19 -7.87 -7.94
N TYR A 510 -18.72 -6.79 -7.33
CA TYR A 510 -19.20 -6.35 -6.03
C TYR A 510 -18.91 -4.87 -5.77
N ASP A 511 -19.82 -4.21 -5.04
CA ASP A 511 -19.65 -2.87 -4.49
C ASP A 511 -19.71 -2.95 -2.96
N MET A 512 -18.60 -2.62 -2.29
CA MET A 512 -18.54 -2.55 -0.82
C MET A 512 -18.60 -1.09 -0.38
N ALA A 513 -19.67 -0.70 0.32
CA ALA A 513 -19.75 0.61 0.95
C ALA A 513 -18.77 0.69 2.14
N MET A 514 -17.76 1.54 2.04
CA MET A 514 -16.86 1.84 3.15
C MET A 514 -17.33 3.10 3.87
N GLY A 515 -17.94 2.93 5.04
CA GLY A 515 -18.52 4.04 5.82
C GLY A 515 -17.57 4.70 6.82
N ILE A 516 -16.31 4.25 6.90
CA ILE A 516 -15.31 4.79 7.81
C ILE A 516 -14.12 5.29 7.01
N GLY A 517 -13.71 6.53 7.29
CA GLY A 517 -12.47 7.02 6.70
C GLY A 517 -12.54 7.18 5.18
N GLU A 518 -11.37 7.25 4.57
CA GLU A 518 -11.18 7.07 3.14
C GLU A 518 -10.00 6.12 2.99
N PRO A 519 -10.20 4.83 2.72
CA PRO A 519 -9.09 3.96 2.40
C PRO A 519 -8.25 4.53 1.24
N HIS A 520 -6.96 4.68 1.49
CA HIS A 520 -6.01 5.17 0.50
C HIS A 520 -5.43 4.00 -0.29
N TYR A 521 -4.90 3.01 0.41
CA TYR A 521 -4.22 1.85 -0.14
C TYR A 521 -4.56 0.58 0.63
N ALA A 522 -4.25 -0.56 0.03
CA ALA A 522 -4.48 -1.86 0.60
C ALA A 522 -3.49 -2.88 0.08
N GLN A 523 -3.27 -3.95 0.84
CA GLN A 523 -2.59 -5.16 0.37
C GLN A 523 -3.46 -6.39 0.60
N MET A 524 -3.41 -7.33 -0.35
CA MET A 524 -4.19 -8.55 -0.34
C MET A 524 -3.27 -9.77 -0.31
N ILE A 525 -3.47 -10.63 0.68
CA ILE A 525 -2.66 -11.84 0.93
C ILE A 525 -3.58 -13.06 1.02
N LYS A 526 -3.09 -14.22 0.58
CA LYS A 526 -3.77 -15.51 0.81
C LYS A 526 -3.98 -15.74 2.30
N ALA A 527 -5.19 -16.11 2.67
CA ALA A 527 -5.56 -16.27 4.07
C ALA A 527 -4.75 -17.38 4.78
N ASP A 528 -4.26 -18.38 4.03
CA ASP A 528 -3.47 -19.49 4.56
C ASP A 528 -2.01 -19.14 4.89
N LYS A 529 -1.51 -17.97 4.44
CA LYS A 529 -0.20 -17.44 4.86
C LYS A 529 -0.24 -16.85 6.28
N ILE A 530 -1.41 -16.55 6.82
CA ILE A 530 -1.56 -15.93 8.14
C ILE A 530 -1.77 -16.98 9.23
N ASN A 531 -0.90 -16.96 10.23
CA ASN A 531 -0.93 -17.89 11.37
C ASN A 531 -1.48 -17.20 12.63
N ALA A 532 -2.78 -16.86 12.58
CA ALA A 532 -3.49 -16.22 13.67
C ALA A 532 -3.71 -17.15 14.88
N ILE A 533 -3.64 -16.61 16.09
CA ILE A 533 -4.05 -17.30 17.31
C ILE A 533 -5.58 -17.21 17.41
N ASN A 534 -6.25 -18.35 17.43
CA ASN A 534 -7.70 -18.48 17.63
C ASN A 534 -8.06 -18.87 19.06
#